data_AF-A0AAD6M6D7-F1
#
_entry.id   AF-A0AAD6M6D7-F1
#
_cell.length_a   1.000
_cell.length_b   1.000
_cell.length_c   1.000
_cell.angle_alpha   90.00
_cell.angle_beta   90.00
_cell.angle_gamma   90.00
#
_symmetry.space_group_name_H-M   'P 1'
#
loop_
_entity.id
_entity.type
_entity.pdbx_description
1 polymer ?
#
loop_
_entity_poly.entity_id
_entity_poly.type
_entity_poly.pdbx_seq_one_letter_code
_entity_poly.pdbx_strand_id
1 'polypeptide(L)'
;MANHLKYDIYDLDVSEFDNNPDYLERWLIHGLPSRTVKVSDILEELRLCAGDGQIIVFTTNHIDMLDLELLTLDLMNMHIHMPYCTTSAFNQIAFNHFNISYHMLFEEIEGLIKKVEVTLAEVSGELLKSNDAEVSLQGLIKFLHNKIVEYDKLKA
;
A
#
# COMPACT_ATOMS: atom_id res chain seq x y z
N MET A 1 4.45 10.00 8.15
CA MET A 1 4.23 9.75 9.60
C MET A 1 5.53 9.82 10.39
N ALA A 2 6.52 8.95 10.12
CA ALA A 2 7.79 8.91 10.86
C ALA A 2 8.49 10.28 10.98
N ASN A 3 8.65 11.00 9.87
CA ASN A 3 9.23 12.35 9.88
C ASN A 3 8.50 13.35 10.79
N HIS A 4 7.17 13.28 10.86
CA HIS A 4 6.37 14.17 11.71
C HIS A 4 6.57 13.88 13.20
N LEU A 5 6.69 12.59 13.54
CA LEU A 5 6.91 12.12 14.90
C LEU A 5 8.40 12.07 15.30
N LYS A 6 9.31 12.36 14.36
CA LYS A 6 10.78 12.29 14.53
C LYS A 6 11.29 10.89 14.86
N TYR A 7 10.78 9.89 14.14
CA TYR A 7 11.22 8.50 14.22
C TYR A 7 12.10 8.14 13.02
N ASP A 8 13.11 7.30 13.27
CA ASP A 8 13.86 6.61 12.21
C ASP A 8 13.00 5.50 11.58
N ILE A 9 13.21 5.24 10.28
CA ILE A 9 12.48 4.21 9.53
C ILE A 9 13.41 3.02 9.33
N TYR A 10 12.94 1.84 9.74
CA TYR A 10 13.56 0.56 9.44
C TYR A 10 12.59 -0.23 8.56
N ASP A 11 13.06 -0.68 7.40
CA ASP A 11 12.27 -1.45 6.45
C ASP A 11 12.66 -2.93 6.55
N LEU A 12 11.66 -3.81 6.57
CA LEU A 12 11.83 -5.25 6.66
C LEU A 12 10.89 -5.93 5.66
N ASP A 13 11.48 -6.50 4.62
CA ASP A 13 10.74 -7.30 3.64
C ASP A 13 10.82 -8.78 4.00
N VAL A 14 9.68 -9.36 4.37
CA VAL A 14 9.60 -10.76 4.79
C VAL A 14 9.86 -11.72 3.62
N SER A 15 9.70 -11.27 2.37
CA SER A 15 10.01 -12.09 1.19
C SER A 15 11.51 -12.39 1.03
N GLU A 16 12.38 -11.63 1.69
CA GLU A 16 13.82 -11.89 1.71
C GLU A 16 14.19 -13.13 2.54
N PHE A 17 13.36 -13.55 3.50
CA PHE A 17 13.64 -14.71 4.36
C PHE A 17 13.54 -16.04 3.61
N ASP A 18 12.65 -16.15 2.63
CA ASP A 18 12.53 -17.38 1.81
C ASP A 18 13.78 -17.61 0.93
N ASN A 19 14.55 -16.56 0.67
CA ASN A 19 15.68 -16.59 -0.26
C ASN A 19 17.04 -16.73 0.44
N ASN A 20 17.13 -16.58 1.76
CA ASN A 20 18.40 -16.68 2.47
C ASN A 20 18.27 -17.15 3.94
N PRO A 21 18.74 -18.38 4.28
CA PRO A 21 18.67 -18.92 5.63
C PRO A 21 19.55 -18.19 6.67
N ASP A 22 20.58 -17.46 6.23
CA ASP A 22 21.49 -16.73 7.15
C ASP A 22 20.83 -15.49 7.79
N TYR A 23 19.71 -14.99 7.22
CA TYR A 23 18.99 -13.84 7.77
C TYR A 23 18.20 -14.19 9.04
N LEU A 24 17.77 -15.44 9.19
CA LEU A 24 17.07 -15.91 10.39
C LEU A 24 17.98 -15.90 11.62
N GLU A 25 19.26 -16.26 11.44
CA GLU A 25 20.28 -16.18 12.49
C GLU A 25 20.58 -14.72 12.91
N ARG A 26 20.53 -13.79 11.95
CA ARG A 26 20.83 -12.36 12.19
C ARG A 26 19.73 -11.65 12.97
N TRP A 27 18.48 -12.09 12.87
CA TRP A 27 17.32 -11.47 13.52
C TRP A 27 17.02 -12.03 14.91
N LEU A 28 17.91 -12.84 15.51
CA LEU A 28 17.72 -13.46 16.83
C LEU A 28 16.47 -14.36 16.94
N ILE A 29 15.93 -14.83 15.81
CA ILE A 29 14.76 -15.71 15.75
C ILE A 29 15.20 -17.16 15.99
N HIS A 30 15.72 -17.45 17.18
CA HIS A 30 16.12 -18.82 17.54
C HIS A 30 14.87 -19.67 17.83
N GLY A 31 14.30 -20.31 16.80
CA GLY A 31 13.28 -21.35 17.01
C GLY A 31 12.24 -21.56 15.92
N LEU A 32 12.15 -20.68 14.91
CA LEU A 32 11.16 -20.86 13.85
C LEU A 32 11.57 -21.98 12.87
N PRO A 33 10.70 -22.98 12.62
CA PRO A 33 10.99 -24.02 11.64
C PRO A 33 11.10 -23.40 10.24
N SER A 34 12.11 -23.85 9.49
CA SER A 34 12.68 -23.22 8.28
C SER A 34 11.77 -23.10 7.04
N ARG A 35 10.44 -23.06 7.17
CA ARG A 35 9.50 -22.97 6.03
C ARG A 35 8.25 -22.13 6.28
N THR A 36 8.01 -21.66 7.51
CA THR A 36 6.85 -20.80 7.79
C THR A 36 7.19 -19.87 8.94
N VAL A 37 7.28 -18.58 8.63
CA VAL A 37 7.45 -17.52 9.63
C VAL A 37 6.07 -16.97 9.93
N LYS A 38 5.58 -17.18 11.16
CA LYS A 38 4.33 -16.54 11.58
C LYS A 38 4.58 -15.07 11.87
N VAL A 39 3.68 -14.21 11.42
CA VAL A 39 3.78 -12.78 11.66
C VAL A 39 3.59 -12.45 13.15
N SER A 40 2.83 -13.26 13.90
CA SER A 40 2.71 -13.13 15.37
C SER A 40 4.06 -13.22 16.06
N ASP A 41 4.88 -14.18 15.65
CA ASP A 41 6.14 -14.50 16.29
C ASP A 41 7.14 -13.35 16.07
N ILE A 42 7.18 -12.79 14.84
CA ILE A 42 7.95 -11.58 14.54
C ILE A 42 7.49 -10.40 15.42
N LEU A 43 6.18 -10.16 15.53
CA LEU A 43 5.67 -9.02 16.30
C LEU A 43 5.96 -9.15 17.80
N GLU A 44 5.85 -10.35 18.36
CA GLU A 44 6.21 -10.62 19.75
C GLU A 44 7.69 -10.36 20.01
N GLU A 45 8.58 -10.84 19.13
CA GLU A 45 10.02 -10.61 19.25
C GLU A 45 10.41 -9.13 19.10
N LEU A 46 9.83 -8.43 18.13
CA LEU A 46 10.05 -6.98 17.94
C LEU A 46 9.60 -6.20 19.18
N ARG A 47 8.46 -6.56 19.77
CA ARG A 47 7.92 -5.92 20.97
C ARG A 47 8.80 -6.18 22.20
N LEU A 48 9.38 -7.37 22.34
CA LEU A 48 10.30 -7.71 23.43
C LEU A 48 11.64 -6.97 23.31
N CYS A 49 12.10 -6.72 22.09
CA CYS A 49 13.33 -5.94 21.82
C CYS A 49 13.13 -4.42 21.99
N ALA A 50 11.89 -3.94 22.07
CA ALA A 50 11.58 -2.52 22.07
C ALA A 50 11.78 -1.88 23.46
N GLY A 51 12.56 -0.79 23.51
CA GLY A 51 12.52 0.17 24.62
C GLY A 51 11.24 1.01 24.60
N ASP A 52 11.13 2.02 25.47
CA ASP A 52 9.96 2.90 25.50
C ASP A 52 9.79 3.67 24.17
N GLY A 53 8.74 3.31 23.43
CA GLY A 53 8.17 4.09 22.32
C GLY A 53 8.59 3.65 20.91
N GLN A 54 8.18 2.46 20.46
CA GLN A 54 8.27 2.01 19.07
C GLN A 54 6.90 2.00 18.38
N ILE A 55 6.85 2.32 17.08
CA ILE A 55 5.67 2.12 16.22
C ILE A 55 6.04 1.07 15.19
N ILE A 56 5.30 -0.05 15.19
CA ILE A 56 5.46 -1.12 14.20
C ILE A 56 4.32 -1.00 13.19
N VAL A 57 4.65 -0.95 11.90
CA VAL A 57 3.67 -0.93 10.81
C VAL A 57 3.88 -2.18 9.97
N PHE A 58 2.83 -2.99 9.85
CA PHE A 58 2.82 -4.15 8.99
C PHE A 58 1.88 -3.91 7.80
N THR A 59 2.33 -4.25 6.60
CA THR A 59 1.56 -4.14 5.36
C THR A 59 1.44 -5.51 4.71
N THR A 60 0.25 -5.84 4.20
CA THR A 60 0.03 -7.08 3.44
C THR A 60 -1.05 -6.86 2.38
N ASN A 61 -0.90 -7.53 1.25
CA ASN A 61 -1.94 -7.65 0.23
C ASN A 61 -2.85 -8.88 0.45
N HIS A 62 -2.51 -9.74 1.41
CA HIS A 62 -3.14 -11.02 1.69
C HIS A 62 -3.51 -11.13 3.17
N ILE A 63 -4.53 -10.37 3.57
CA ILE A 63 -5.00 -10.38 4.96
C ILE A 63 -5.52 -11.77 5.39
N ASP A 64 -5.99 -12.57 4.44
CA ASP A 64 -6.45 -13.95 4.62
C ASP A 64 -5.34 -14.95 4.94
N MET A 65 -4.08 -14.59 4.65
CA MET A 65 -2.90 -15.39 5.00
C MET A 65 -2.33 -15.06 6.39
N LEU A 66 -2.91 -14.09 7.10
CA LEU A 66 -2.49 -13.75 8.46
C LEU A 66 -3.12 -14.68 9.50
N ASP A 67 -2.32 -15.09 10.48
CA ASP A 67 -2.78 -15.91 11.60
C ASP A 67 -3.87 -15.18 12.40
N LEU A 68 -4.99 -15.87 12.68
CA LEU A 68 -6.11 -15.32 13.47
C LEU A 68 -5.66 -14.78 14.83
N GLU A 69 -4.56 -15.33 15.38
CA GLU A 69 -3.97 -14.94 16.66
C GLU A 69 -3.58 -13.46 16.71
N LEU A 70 -3.18 -12.86 15.58
CA LEU A 70 -2.79 -11.44 15.46
C LEU A 70 -3.94 -10.46 15.76
N LEU A 71 -5.15 -10.83 15.39
CA LEU A 71 -6.37 -10.02 15.61
C LEU A 71 -6.87 -10.15 17.05
N THR A 72 -6.57 -11.26 17.72
CA THR A 72 -7.06 -11.58 19.07
C THR A 72 -6.09 -11.23 20.19
N LEU A 73 -4.78 -11.12 19.92
CA LEU A 73 -3.74 -10.88 20.93
C LEU A 73 -3.48 -9.39 21.24
N ASP A 74 -4.30 -8.46 20.72
CA ASP A 74 -4.10 -7.00 20.84
C ASP A 74 -2.72 -6.50 20.32
N LEU A 75 -2.03 -7.32 19.52
CA LEU A 75 -0.76 -6.96 18.88
C LEU A 75 -0.96 -5.91 17.78
N MET A 76 -2.13 -5.91 17.13
CA MET A 76 -2.52 -4.89 16.16
C MET A 76 -3.66 -4.05 16.72
N ASN A 77 -3.36 -2.82 17.12
CA ASN A 77 -4.38 -1.92 17.68
C ASN A 77 -5.14 -1.14 16.60
N MET A 78 -4.60 -1.05 15.38
CA MET A 78 -5.18 -0.27 14.28
C MET A 78 -5.08 -1.03 12.96
N HIS A 79 -6.22 -1.17 12.28
CA HIS A 79 -6.32 -1.76 10.94
C HIS A 79 -6.71 -0.67 9.93
N ILE A 80 -5.85 -0.46 8.94
CA ILE A 80 -6.11 0.47 7.84
C ILE A 80 -6.22 -0.34 6.56
N HIS A 81 -7.43 -0.38 5.99
CA HIS A 81 -7.65 -0.93 4.66
C HIS A 81 -7.29 0.12 3.61
N MET A 82 -6.44 -0.23 2.64
CA MET A 82 -6.04 0.63 1.52
C MET A 82 -6.78 0.20 0.23
N PRO A 83 -8.02 0.67 -0.01
CA PRO A 83 -8.81 0.24 -1.16
C PRO A 83 -8.33 0.85 -2.47
N TYR A 84 -8.89 0.36 -3.58
CA TYR A 84 -8.80 1.03 -4.87
C TYR A 84 -9.34 2.46 -4.83
N CYS A 85 -8.87 3.27 -5.79
CA CYS A 85 -9.24 4.65 -5.94
C CYS A 85 -10.74 4.78 -6.22
N THR A 86 -11.38 5.68 -5.49
CA THR A 86 -12.77 6.07 -5.72
C THR A 86 -12.81 7.43 -6.41
N THR A 87 -13.96 7.80 -6.99
CA THR A 87 -14.15 9.13 -7.56
C THR A 87 -13.88 10.24 -6.54
N SER A 88 -14.33 10.05 -5.29
CA SER A 88 -14.05 10.98 -4.20
C SER A 88 -12.56 11.10 -3.90
N ALA A 89 -11.82 9.99 -3.92
CA ALA A 89 -10.39 9.99 -3.66
C ALA A 89 -9.61 10.68 -4.81
N PHE A 90 -10.00 10.42 -6.06
CA PHE A 90 -9.49 11.14 -7.22
C PHE A 90 -9.72 12.65 -7.10
N ASN A 91 -10.95 13.07 -6.78
CA ASN A 91 -11.27 14.50 -6.63
C ASN A 91 -10.44 15.18 -5.54
N GLN A 92 -10.18 14.49 -4.44
CA GLN A 92 -9.27 14.99 -3.39
C GLN A 92 -7.83 15.14 -3.88
N ILE A 93 -7.31 14.17 -4.64
CA ILE A 93 -5.95 14.27 -5.21
C ILE A 93 -5.87 15.41 -6.23
N ALA A 94 -6.84 15.52 -7.14
CA ALA A 94 -6.86 16.58 -8.13
C ALA A 94 -6.89 17.96 -7.46
N PHE A 95 -7.66 18.11 -6.39
CA PHE A 95 -7.67 19.30 -5.57
C PHE A 95 -6.32 19.54 -4.87
N ASN A 96 -5.74 18.52 -4.23
CA ASN A 96 -4.48 18.68 -3.51
C ASN A 96 -3.29 19.00 -4.43
N HIS A 97 -3.27 18.47 -5.65
CA HIS A 97 -2.15 18.67 -6.58
C HIS A 97 -2.30 19.91 -7.46
N PHE A 98 -3.50 20.21 -7.97
CA PHE A 98 -3.72 21.30 -8.92
C PHE A 98 -4.63 22.41 -8.40
N ASN A 99 -5.18 22.26 -7.20
CA ASN A 99 -6.16 23.19 -6.61
C ASN A 99 -7.42 23.38 -7.47
N ILE A 100 -7.84 22.30 -8.15
CA ILE A 100 -9.05 22.26 -8.98
C ILE A 100 -10.11 21.36 -8.34
N SER A 101 -11.35 21.82 -8.33
CA SER A 101 -12.51 21.05 -7.84
C SER A 101 -13.42 20.58 -8.97
N TYR A 102 -13.21 21.08 -10.18
CA TYR A 102 -13.98 20.74 -11.36
C TYR A 102 -13.09 20.85 -12.60
N HIS A 103 -13.28 19.92 -13.52
CA HIS A 103 -12.66 19.94 -14.85
C HIS A 103 -13.59 19.24 -15.83
N MET A 104 -13.56 19.63 -17.11
CA MET A 104 -14.38 18.99 -18.15
C MET A 104 -14.07 17.48 -18.33
N LEU A 105 -12.86 17.06 -17.92
CA LEU A 105 -12.39 15.67 -18.01
C LEU A 105 -12.74 14.83 -16.77
N PHE A 106 -13.25 15.43 -15.69
CA PHE A 106 -13.53 14.67 -14.46
C PHE A 106 -14.61 13.62 -14.67
N GLU A 107 -15.68 13.94 -15.38
CA GLU A 107 -16.77 13.00 -15.64
C GLU A 107 -16.27 11.74 -16.37
N GLU A 108 -15.38 11.92 -17.36
CA GLU A 108 -14.77 10.81 -18.07
C GLU A 108 -13.86 9.98 -17.16
N ILE A 109 -12.96 10.63 -16.40
CA ILE A 109 -12.04 9.95 -15.48
C ILE A 109 -12.80 9.19 -14.41
N GLU A 110 -13.80 9.80 -13.79
CA GLU A 110 -14.66 9.15 -12.80
C GLU A 110 -15.40 7.94 -13.40
N GLY A 111 -15.85 8.05 -14.64
CA GLY A 111 -16.46 6.94 -15.39
C GLY A 111 -15.48 5.79 -15.64
N LEU A 112 -14.22 6.10 -15.92
CA LEU A 112 -13.16 5.10 -16.12
C LEU A 112 -12.74 4.43 -14.81
N ILE A 113 -12.56 5.20 -13.72
CA ILE A 113 -12.22 4.68 -12.38
C ILE A 113 -13.26 3.66 -11.89
N LYS A 114 -14.54 3.84 -12.25
CA LYS A 114 -15.60 2.87 -11.91
C LYS A 114 -15.53 1.56 -12.70
N LYS A 115 -14.83 1.54 -13.84
CA LYS A 115 -14.73 0.38 -14.75
C LYS A 115 -13.49 -0.47 -14.50
N VAL A 116 -12.43 0.10 -13.94
CA VAL A 116 -11.16 -0.58 -13.74
C VAL A 116 -10.63 -0.36 -12.33
N GLU A 117 -10.11 -1.42 -11.72
CA GLU A 117 -9.44 -1.35 -10.43
C GLU A 117 -8.09 -0.62 -10.60
N VAL A 118 -8.01 0.58 -10.03
CA VAL A 118 -6.81 1.42 -10.03
C VAL A 118 -6.54 1.89 -8.62
N THR A 119 -5.29 1.84 -8.17
CA THR A 119 -4.91 2.27 -6.82
C THR A 119 -4.75 3.78 -6.76
N LEU A 120 -4.86 4.32 -5.54
CA LEU A 120 -4.63 5.75 -5.30
C LEU A 120 -3.22 6.20 -5.71
N ALA A 121 -2.23 5.33 -5.50
CA ALA A 121 -0.83 5.57 -5.84
C ALA A 121 -0.61 5.63 -7.36
N GLU A 122 -1.24 4.75 -8.13
CA GLU A 122 -1.17 4.80 -9.60
C GLU A 122 -1.76 6.10 -10.14
N VAL A 123 -2.96 6.48 -9.67
CA VAL A 123 -3.59 7.75 -10.08
C VAL A 123 -2.71 8.94 -9.72
N SER A 124 -2.19 8.99 -8.49
CA SER A 124 -1.28 10.07 -8.06
C SER A 124 -0.01 10.10 -8.89
N GLY A 125 0.56 8.92 -9.20
CA GLY A 125 1.77 8.79 -10.02
C GLY A 125 1.57 9.31 -11.43
N GLU A 126 0.42 9.06 -12.07
CA GLU A 126 0.09 9.63 -13.38
C GLU A 126 -0.06 11.15 -13.31
N LEU A 127 -0.76 11.68 -12.29
CA LEU A 127 -0.97 13.11 -12.15
C LEU A 127 0.34 13.88 -11.87
N LEU A 128 1.30 13.24 -11.21
CA LEU A 128 2.62 13.82 -10.90
C LEU A 128 3.58 13.90 -12.10
N LYS A 129 3.22 13.33 -13.25
CA LYS A 129 4.08 13.38 -14.46
C LYS A 129 4.18 14.77 -15.08
N SER A 130 3.22 15.64 -14.81
CA SER A 130 3.19 17.01 -15.32
C SER A 130 2.64 17.97 -14.27
N ASN A 131 3.14 19.21 -14.27
CA ASN A 131 2.62 20.30 -13.45
C ASN A 131 1.41 21.00 -14.09
N ASP A 132 1.16 20.73 -15.37
CA ASP A 132 -0.02 21.22 -16.09
C ASP A 132 -1.19 20.25 -15.88
N ALA A 133 -2.28 20.76 -15.31
CA ALA A 133 -3.46 19.97 -14.96
C ALA A 133 -4.12 19.33 -16.19
N GLU A 134 -4.21 20.04 -17.32
CA GLU A 134 -4.82 19.51 -18.55
C GLU A 134 -4.01 18.33 -19.07
N VAL A 135 -2.68 18.51 -19.15
CA VAL A 135 -1.76 17.47 -19.62
C VAL A 135 -1.79 16.24 -18.70
N SER A 136 -1.81 16.45 -17.39
CA SER A 136 -1.86 15.36 -16.41
C SER A 136 -3.18 14.59 -16.44
N LEU A 137 -4.31 15.28 -16.55
CA LEU A 137 -5.64 14.64 -16.63
C LEU A 137 -5.81 13.85 -17.94
N GLN A 138 -5.35 14.39 -19.07
CA GLN A 138 -5.33 13.65 -20.34
C GLN A 138 -4.40 12.42 -20.27
N GLY A 139 -3.23 12.57 -19.62
CA GLY A 139 -2.32 11.46 -19.35
C GLY A 139 -2.99 10.35 -18.55
N LEU A 140 -3.72 10.71 -17.48
CA LEU A 140 -4.49 9.77 -16.67
C LEU A 140 -5.59 9.05 -17.47
N ILE A 141 -6.33 9.75 -18.32
CA ILE A 141 -7.33 9.12 -19.22
C ILE A 141 -6.66 8.06 -20.10
N LYS A 142 -5.52 8.39 -20.71
CA LYS A 142 -4.78 7.45 -21.56
C LYS A 142 -4.31 6.22 -20.76
N PHE A 143 -3.81 6.43 -19.54
CA PHE A 143 -3.41 5.36 -18.64
C PHE A 143 -4.59 4.43 -18.30
N LEU A 144 -5.74 4.98 -17.92
CA LEU A 144 -6.93 4.22 -17.56
C LEU A 144 -7.49 3.43 -18.76
N HIS A 145 -7.52 4.02 -19.95
CA HIS A 145 -7.90 3.31 -21.17
C HIS A 145 -6.98 2.12 -21.47
N ASN A 146 -5.67 2.30 -21.35
CA ASN A 146 -4.72 1.21 -21.55
C ASN A 146 -4.95 0.07 -20.54
N LYS A 147 -5.20 0.42 -19.27
CA LYS A 147 -5.46 -0.55 -18.21
C LYS A 147 -6.75 -1.35 -18.45
N ILE A 148 -7.80 -0.70 -18.96
CA ILE A 148 -9.04 -1.39 -19.38
C ILE A 148 -8.77 -2.38 -20.51
N VAL A 149 -8.03 -1.96 -21.55
CA VAL A 149 -7.70 -2.83 -22.68
C VAL A 149 -6.88 -4.05 -22.25
N GLU A 150 -5.95 -3.88 -21.32
CA GLU A 150 -5.18 -4.99 -20.74
C GLU A 150 -6.08 -5.93 -19.94
N TYR A 151 -6.99 -5.38 -19.13
CA TYR A 151 -7.94 -6.16 -18.34
C TYR A 151 -8.91 -6.98 -19.21
N ASP A 152 -9.38 -6.41 -20.32
CA ASP A 152 -10.24 -7.12 -21.28
C ASP A 152 -9.50 -8.25 -22.00
N LYS A 153 -8.20 -8.09 -22.31
CA LYS A 153 -7.37 -9.15 -22.89
C LYS A 153 -7.15 -10.32 -21.94
N LEU A 154 -7.12 -10.08 -20.63
CA LEU A 154 -6.94 -11.13 -19.62
C LEU A 154 -8.22 -11.96 -19.39
N LYS A 155 -9.38 -11.46 -19.82
CA LYS A 155 -10.68 -12.14 -19.74
C LYS A 155 -11.10 -12.84 -21.04
N ALA A 156 -10.37 -12.65 -22.14
CA ALA A 156 -10.62 -13.24 -23.45
C ALA A 156 -9.83 -14.55 -23.62
#